data_AF-A0A1G3C561-F1
#
_entry.id   AF-A0A1G3C561-F1
#
_cell.length_a   1.000
_cell.length_b   1.000
_cell.length_c   1.000
_cell.angle_alpha   90.00
_cell.angle_beta   90.00
_cell.angle_gamma   90.00
#
_symmetry.space_group_name_H-M   'P 1'
#
loop_
_entity.id
_entity.type
_entity.pdbx_description
1 polymer ?
#
loop_
_entity_poly.entity_id
_entity_poly.type
_entity_poly.pdbx_seq_one_letter_code
_entity_poly.pdbx_strand_id
1 'polypeptide(L)'
;MTPVEKEIIRRKLAVIVEKGLKTLILERGEKPKRIHDIIELHNMVKKMGWKIDITIDDAVYLNSIYKGRYPTEDGLLPHGEPSKKDAEKAIVVSRVVVERLRKL
;
A
#
# COMPACT_ATOMS: atom_id res chain seq x y z
N MET A 1 5.85 -19.39 -8.53
CA MET A 1 5.57 -17.94 -8.68
C MET A 1 6.83 -17.24 -9.14
N THR A 2 6.80 -16.66 -10.32
CA THR A 2 7.92 -15.96 -10.94
C THR A 2 8.20 -14.63 -10.22
N PRO A 3 9.41 -14.06 -10.36
CA PRO A 3 9.73 -12.72 -9.85
C PRO A 3 8.77 -11.63 -10.35
N VAL A 4 8.35 -11.73 -11.61
CA VAL A 4 7.38 -10.82 -12.24
C VAL A 4 6.02 -10.91 -11.57
N GLU A 5 5.52 -12.12 -11.30
CA GLU A 5 4.24 -12.32 -10.60
C GLU A 5 4.26 -11.72 -9.19
N LYS A 6 5.37 -11.88 -8.46
CA LYS A 6 5.55 -11.30 -7.12
C LYS A 6 5.49 -9.78 -7.15
N GLU A 7 6.13 -9.15 -8.13
CA GLU A 7 6.12 -7.69 -8.29
C GLU A 7 4.71 -7.18 -8.60
N ILE A 8 4.00 -7.83 -9.53
CA ILE A 8 2.61 -7.50 -9.87
C ILE A 8 1.72 -7.58 -8.62
N ILE A 9 1.88 -8.63 -7.81
CA ILE A 9 1.13 -8.81 -6.56
C ILE A 9 1.43 -7.68 -5.57
N ARG A 10 2.70 -7.38 -5.30
CA ARG A 10 3.11 -6.30 -4.38
C ARG A 10 2.52 -4.95 -4.79
N ARG A 11 2.56 -4.62 -6.08
CA ARG A 11 1.96 -3.38 -6.62
C ARG A 11 0.45 -3.32 -6.42
N LYS A 12 -0.26 -4.40 -6.75
CA LYS A 12 -1.72 -4.46 -6.55
C LYS A 12 -2.09 -4.29 -5.08
N LEU A 13 -1.31 -4.87 -4.17
CA LEU A 13 -1.50 -4.79 -2.73
C LEU A 13 -1.28 -3.37 -2.20
N ALA A 14 -0.27 -2.65 -2.70
CA ALA A 14 -0.06 -1.25 -2.38
C ALA A 14 -1.26 -0.37 -2.81
N VAL A 15 -1.79 -0.61 -4.02
CA VAL A 15 -3.01 0.07 -4.52
C VAL A 15 -4.23 -0.22 -3.65
N ILE A 16 -4.39 -1.44 -3.17
CA ILE A 16 -5.47 -1.79 -2.24
C ILE A 16 -5.36 -0.99 -0.94
N VAL A 17 -4.15 -0.87 -0.38
CA VAL A 17 -3.91 -0.09 0.84
C VAL A 17 -4.23 1.39 0.61
N GLU A 18 -3.71 1.97 -0.48
CA GLU A 18 -3.99 3.36 -0.85
C GLU A 18 -5.50 3.63 -0.95
N LYS A 19 -6.23 2.80 -1.69
CA LYS A 19 -7.68 2.96 -1.86
C LYS A 19 -8.42 2.83 -0.54
N GLY A 20 -8.04 1.86 0.30
CA GLY A 20 -8.67 1.69 1.60
C GLY A 20 -8.45 2.86 2.55
N LEU A 21 -7.24 3.43 2.59
CA LEU A 21 -6.99 4.66 3.35
C LEU A 21 -7.84 5.83 2.83
N LYS A 22 -7.98 5.98 1.51
CA LYS A 22 -8.86 6.99 0.91
C LYS A 22 -10.33 6.77 1.25
N THR A 23 -10.78 5.51 1.32
CA THR A 23 -12.14 5.17 1.76
C THR A 23 -12.38 5.60 3.20
N LEU A 24 -11.41 5.40 4.10
CA LEU A 24 -11.56 5.84 5.49
C LEU A 24 -11.57 7.36 5.66
N ILE A 25 -10.87 8.08 4.79
CA ILE A 25 -10.98 9.55 4.72
C ILE A 25 -12.39 9.95 4.25
N LEU A 26 -12.89 9.32 3.19
CA LEU A 26 -14.26 9.54 2.69
C LEU A 26 -15.33 9.27 3.75
N GLU A 27 -15.17 8.20 4.52
CA GLU A 27 -16.12 7.81 5.57
C GLU A 27 -16.25 8.86 6.68
N ARG A 28 -15.21 9.68 6.90
CA ARG A 28 -15.27 10.83 7.83
C ARG A 28 -15.86 12.09 7.21
N GLY A 29 -16.38 12.01 5.98
CA GLY A 29 -16.93 13.14 5.24
C GLY A 29 -15.87 14.04 4.59
N GLU A 30 -14.59 13.65 4.63
CA GLU A 30 -13.52 14.41 4.00
C GLU A 30 -13.19 13.87 2.59
N LYS A 31 -12.86 14.77 1.67
CA LYS A 31 -12.44 14.37 0.33
C LYS A 31 -10.95 13.96 0.36
N PRO A 32 -10.60 12.72 -0.02
CA PRO A 32 -9.21 12.29 -0.03
C PRO A 32 -8.43 13.09 -1.07
N LYS A 33 -7.19 13.43 -0.72
CA LYS A 33 -6.25 14.08 -1.63
C LYS A 33 -5.98 13.18 -2.85
N ARG A 34 -5.76 13.81 -4.01
CA ARG A 34 -5.38 13.12 -5.25
C ARG A 34 -3.88 12.79 -5.27
N ILE A 35 -3.43 12.05 -4.27
CA ILE A 35 -2.04 11.60 -4.09
C ILE A 35 -1.98 10.07 -3.99
N HIS A 36 -0.82 9.49 -4.28
CA HIS A 36 -0.54 8.06 -4.06
C HIS A 36 0.40 7.83 -2.87
N ASP A 37 0.73 8.90 -2.13
CA ASP A 37 1.62 8.81 -0.98
C ASP A 37 0.92 8.11 0.20
N ILE A 38 1.27 6.85 0.43
CA ILE A 38 0.68 6.04 1.50
C ILE A 38 1.03 6.57 2.89
N ILE A 39 2.21 7.18 3.06
CA ILE A 39 2.64 7.74 4.34
C ILE A 39 1.73 8.93 4.70
N GLU A 40 1.48 9.81 3.74
CA GLU A 40 0.59 10.96 3.95
C GLU A 40 -0.85 10.52 4.23
N LEU A 41 -1.38 9.58 3.43
CA LEU A 41 -2.73 9.04 3.65
C LEU A 41 -2.87 8.37 5.02
N HIS A 42 -1.88 7.57 5.43
CA HIS A 42 -1.86 6.93 6.75
C HIS A 42 -1.88 7.96 7.88
N ASN A 43 -1.07 9.02 7.76
CA ASN A 43 -1.04 10.10 8.76
C ASN A 43 -2.37 10.86 8.85
N MET A 44 -3.04 11.11 7.71
CA MET A 44 -4.37 11.73 7.69
C MET A 44 -5.39 10.86 8.43
N VAL A 45 -5.45 9.57 8.08
CA VAL A 45 -6.37 8.61 8.67
C VAL A 45 -6.15 8.47 10.18
N LYS A 46 -4.88 8.46 10.64
CA LYS A 46 -4.56 8.51 12.08
C LYS A 46 -5.03 9.81 12.76
N LYS A 47 -4.81 10.97 12.13
CA LYS A 47 -5.27 12.28 12.65
C LYS A 47 -6.79 12.34 12.79
N MET A 48 -7.53 11.64 11.94
CA MET A 48 -9.00 11.48 12.01
C MET A 48 -9.47 10.46 13.08
N GLY A 49 -8.54 9.95 13.89
CA GLY A 49 -8.84 9.03 14.99
C GLY A 49 -9.12 7.59 14.58
N TRP A 50 -8.84 7.20 13.33
CA TRP A 50 -8.94 5.80 12.94
C TRP A 50 -7.84 4.97 13.60
N LYS A 51 -8.25 3.88 14.24
CA LYS A 51 -7.33 2.83 14.70
C LYS A 51 -7.12 1.84 13.57
N ILE A 52 -5.92 1.88 12.97
CA ILE A 52 -5.46 0.94 11.95
C ILE A 52 -4.12 0.38 12.40
N ASP A 53 -3.99 -0.93 12.31
CA ASP A 53 -2.79 -1.66 12.71
C ASP A 53 -1.77 -1.74 11.57
N ILE A 54 -1.39 -0.57 11.05
CA ILE A 54 -0.35 -0.40 10.04
C ILE A 54 0.69 0.51 10.64
N THR A 55 1.95 0.06 10.62
CA THR A 55 3.05 0.86 11.14
C THR A 55 3.48 1.91 10.12
N ILE A 56 4.24 2.90 10.57
CA ILE A 56 4.84 3.88 9.67
C ILE A 56 5.83 3.20 8.70
N ASP A 57 6.53 2.16 9.15
CA ASP A 57 7.48 1.40 8.34
C ASP A 57 6.78 0.58 7.24
N ASP A 58 5.59 0.08 7.52
CA ASP A 58 4.75 -0.56 6.49
C ASP A 58 4.29 0.44 5.44
N ALA A 59 3.90 1.65 5.87
CA ALA A 59 3.56 2.73 4.95
C ALA A 59 4.75 3.14 4.08
N VAL A 60 5.95 3.27 4.66
CA VAL A 60 7.21 3.56 3.94
C VAL A 60 7.51 2.47 2.92
N TYR A 61 7.43 1.20 3.34
CA TYR A 61 7.65 0.05 2.48
C TYR A 61 6.68 0.02 1.28
N LEU A 62 5.38 0.25 1.51
CA LEU A 62 4.42 0.27 0.41
C LEU A 62 4.60 1.48 -0.50
N ASN A 63 4.98 2.63 0.07
CA ASN A 63 5.23 3.85 -0.71
C ASN A 63 6.45 3.70 -1.64
N SER A 64 7.45 2.90 -1.26
CA SER A 64 8.61 2.62 -2.13
C SER A 64 8.23 1.83 -3.38
N ILE A 65 7.20 0.97 -3.31
CA ILE A 65 6.69 0.19 -4.45
C ILE A 65 6.17 1.11 -5.57
N TYR A 66 5.63 2.28 -5.22
CA TYR A 66 5.10 3.24 -6.21
C TYR A 66 6.18 4.02 -6.97
N LYS A 67 7.41 4.13 -6.45
CA LYS A 67 8.46 4.93 -7.10
C LYS A 67 9.07 4.25 -8.33
N GLY A 68 8.75 3.00 -8.61
CA GLY A 68 9.27 2.18 -9.71
C GLY A 68 8.37 2.10 -10.95
N ARG A 69 7.83 3.23 -11.45
CA ARG A 69 6.67 3.22 -12.39
C ARG A 69 6.93 2.64 -13.78
N TYR A 70 8.16 2.41 -14.24
CA TYR A 70 8.43 1.63 -15.45
C TYR A 70 9.72 0.82 -15.28
N PRO A 71 9.74 -0.48 -15.61
CA PRO A 71 10.98 -1.11 -16.04
C PRO A 71 11.35 -0.42 -17.36
N THR A 72 12.26 0.54 -17.32
CA THR A 72 13.05 0.86 -18.51
C THR A 72 13.86 -0.40 -18.78
N GLU A 73 13.36 -1.18 -19.73
CA GLU A 73 13.92 -2.40 -20.29
C GLU A 73 13.70 -3.68 -19.48
N ASP A 74 13.35 -4.75 -20.20
CA ASP A 74 13.21 -6.12 -19.71
C ASP A 74 14.37 -6.47 -18.77
N GLY A 75 14.06 -6.71 -17.49
CA GLY A 75 15.00 -7.30 -16.54
C GLY A 75 15.42 -6.44 -15.36
N LEU A 76 15.12 -5.14 -15.30
CA LEU A 76 15.52 -4.29 -14.17
C LEU A 76 14.34 -3.88 -13.31
N LEU A 77 14.03 -4.72 -12.33
CA LEU A 77 13.25 -4.30 -11.17
C LEU A 77 14.06 -3.23 -10.41
N PRO A 78 13.47 -2.07 -10.08
CA PRO A 78 14.22 -0.92 -9.53
C PRO A 78 14.93 -1.21 -8.19
N HIS A 79 14.58 -2.32 -7.52
CA HIS A 79 15.20 -2.79 -6.29
C HIS A 79 15.64 -4.26 -6.34
N GLY A 80 15.80 -4.83 -7.55
CA GLY A 80 16.04 -6.26 -7.75
C GLY A 80 14.78 -7.12 -7.60
N GLU A 81 14.93 -8.44 -7.68
CA GLU A 81 13.81 -9.37 -7.61
C GLU A 81 13.12 -9.36 -6.24
N PRO A 82 11.79 -9.15 -6.17
CA PRO A 82 11.06 -9.24 -4.92
C PRO A 82 11.19 -10.65 -4.33
N SER A 83 11.57 -10.71 -3.07
CA SER A 83 11.60 -11.97 -2.34
C SER A 83 10.17 -12.45 -2.04
N LYS A 84 10.05 -13.72 -1.63
CA LYS A 84 8.78 -14.24 -1.12
C LYS A 84 8.30 -13.45 0.11
N LYS A 85 9.23 -13.06 0.99
CA LYS A 85 8.96 -12.29 2.21
C LYS A 85 8.37 -10.92 1.90
N ASP A 86 8.81 -10.28 0.82
CA ASP A 86 8.27 -8.99 0.39
C ASP A 86 6.80 -9.09 -0.03
N ALA A 87 6.47 -10.13 -0.80
CA ALA A 87 5.09 -10.41 -1.20
C ALA A 87 4.22 -10.75 0.01
N GLU A 88 4.71 -11.60 0.92
CA GLU A 88 4.02 -11.94 2.17
C GLU A 88 3.76 -10.71 3.04
N LYS A 89 4.76 -9.82 3.21
CA LYS A 89 4.60 -8.56 3.95
C LYS A 89 3.51 -7.70 3.34
N ALA A 90 3.51 -7.53 2.02
CA ALA A 90 2.46 -6.75 1.34
C ALA A 90 1.07 -7.35 1.57
N ILE A 91 0.93 -8.68 1.54
CA ILE A 91 -0.35 -9.36 1.77
C ILE A 91 -0.87 -9.09 3.19
N VAL A 92 0.01 -9.19 4.19
CA VAL A 92 -0.34 -8.94 5.59
C VAL A 92 -0.85 -7.52 5.78
N VAL A 93 -0.12 -6.52 5.29
CA VAL A 93 -0.50 -5.11 5.44
C VAL A 93 -1.82 -4.80 4.74
N SER A 94 -2.03 -5.29 3.51
CA SER A 94 -3.29 -5.11 2.81
C SER A 94 -4.46 -5.77 3.52
N ARG A 95 -4.27 -6.94 4.11
CA ARG A 95 -5.32 -7.63 4.87
C ARG A 95 -5.80 -6.79 6.04
N VAL A 96 -4.89 -6.15 6.78
CA VAL A 96 -5.26 -5.27 7.89
C VAL A 96 -6.20 -4.16 7.42
N VAL A 97 -5.90 -3.50 6.30
CA VAL A 97 -6.78 -2.46 5.74
C VAL A 97 -8.15 -3.04 5.39
N VAL A 98 -8.19 -4.15 4.66
CA VAL A 98 -9.45 -4.76 4.22
C VAL A 98 -10.31 -5.17 5.41
N GLU A 99 -9.71 -5.78 6.44
CA GLU A 99 -10.41 -6.14 7.67
C GLU A 99 -10.92 -4.93 8.43
N ARG A 100 -10.21 -3.79 8.38
CA ARG A 100 -10.74 -2.54 8.95
C ARG A 100 -11.95 -2.04 8.18
N LEU A 101 -11.91 -2.08 6.84
CA LEU A 101 -13.01 -1.63 5.98
C LEU A 101 -14.26 -2.50 6.13
N ARG A 102 -14.09 -3.80 6.39
CA ARG A 102 -15.20 -4.73 6.67
C ARG A 102 -15.96 -4.43 7.97
N LYS A 103 -15.35 -3.64 8.87
CA LYS A 103 -15.91 -3.22 10.15
C LYS A 103 -16.36 -1.74 10.13
N LEU A 104 -16.55 -1.19 8.93
CA LEU A 104 -17.31 0.04 8.75
C LEU A 104 -18.79 -0.32 8.78
#